data_AF-A0A523NRM6-F1
#
_entry.id   AF-A0A523NRM6-F1
#
_cell.length_a   1.000
_cell.length_b   1.000
_cell.length_c   1.000
_cell.angle_alpha   90.00
_cell.angle_beta   90.00
_cell.angle_gamma   90.00
#
_symmetry.space_group_name_H-M   'P 1'
#
loop_
_entity.id
_entity.type
_entity.pdbx_description
1 polymer ?
#
loop_
_entity_poly.entity_id
_entity_poly.type
_entity_poly.pdbx_seq_one_letter_code
_entity_poly.pdbx_strand_id
1 'polypeptide(L)'
;MSTTLTKRASYSGAKLFRNPKGKNNQVLKGQKKLNLKVNFRTRLVTGLDLTAKLILLAILVYGGFHTHRFLTTSPQFAVSRVVFQGQSVLGNAVLNQWSSAIEGENIFKVDMKAITERIKENPWIAGVSVMRKLPQTLHIRLQERTPYARIKLNRTYLMDRYGVLIAPDAGTHDHLPLITGIRSESAELGHEFQVDGLLPGLKAMHFLNRLPYFKDDPIDALHVSGKSQLIFTTREKKIQVRLANGHIQEGINNFKIVLSTRDPEIYRTQYIDLSFKNKVIIKPIEKRM
;
A
#
# COMPACT_ATOMS: atom_id res chain seq x y z
N MET A 1 -64.88 35.94 -28.55
CA MET A 1 -65.71 37.14 -28.40
C MET A 1 -64.78 38.33 -28.66
N SER A 2 -64.56 38.72 -29.91
CA SER A 2 -65.48 39.51 -30.76
C SER A 2 -65.79 40.84 -30.09
N THR A 3 -65.73 42.03 -30.67
CA THR A 3 -65.45 42.59 -32.00
C THR A 3 -65.52 44.11 -31.69
N THR A 4 -64.45 44.87 -31.88
CA THR A 4 -64.33 45.90 -32.94
C THR A 4 -65.39 47.01 -32.95
N LEU A 5 -64.88 48.25 -33.04
CA LEU A 5 -65.49 49.45 -33.65
C LEU A 5 -66.66 50.08 -32.85
N THR A 6 -66.87 51.40 -32.82
CA THR A 6 -66.91 52.28 -33.99
C THR A 6 -67.04 53.76 -33.56
N LYS A 7 -66.32 54.64 -34.28
CA LYS A 7 -66.77 55.89 -34.95
C LYS A 7 -67.41 57.08 -34.21
N ARG A 8 -66.82 58.25 -34.59
CA ARG A 8 -67.44 59.50 -35.11
C ARG A 8 -68.21 60.39 -34.12
N ALA A 9 -68.29 61.71 -34.26
CA ALA A 9 -67.70 62.73 -35.15
C ALA A 9 -67.92 64.10 -34.42
N SER A 10 -67.26 65.22 -34.74
CA SER A 10 -67.59 66.19 -35.82
C SER A 10 -67.73 67.59 -35.21
N TYR A 11 -66.88 68.54 -35.66
CA TYR A 11 -67.14 69.99 -35.93
C TYR A 11 -67.70 70.88 -34.79
N SER A 12 -67.49 72.20 -34.67
CA SER A 12 -67.02 73.32 -35.49
C SER A 12 -66.89 74.54 -34.55
N GLY A 13 -66.13 75.58 -34.95
CA GLY A 13 -66.62 76.96 -34.77
C GLY A 13 -65.94 77.87 -33.75
N ALA A 14 -64.93 78.61 -34.23
CA ALA A 14 -64.66 80.06 -34.06
C ALA A 14 -64.99 80.76 -32.71
N LYS A 15 -63.97 81.18 -31.96
CA LYS A 15 -63.39 82.55 -31.88
C LYS A 15 -64.32 83.63 -31.29
N LEU A 16 -63.90 84.23 -30.17
CA LEU A 16 -63.42 85.63 -30.09
C LEU A 16 -62.93 85.97 -28.66
N PHE A 17 -62.05 86.95 -28.62
CA PHE A 17 -61.16 87.41 -27.54
C PHE A 17 -61.86 87.93 -26.27
N ARG A 18 -61.16 87.83 -25.11
CA ARG A 18 -60.79 88.98 -24.23
C ARG A 18 -59.91 88.58 -23.03
N ASN A 19 -58.85 89.37 -22.83
CA ASN A 19 -58.02 89.54 -21.62
C ASN A 19 -58.93 89.97 -20.42
N PRO A 20 -58.65 89.76 -19.11
CA PRO A 20 -57.33 89.90 -18.46
C PRO A 20 -57.05 88.96 -17.25
N LYS A 21 -55.90 89.19 -16.60
CA LYS A 21 -55.49 88.80 -15.23
C LYS A 21 -54.92 87.39 -15.03
N GLY A 22 -53.60 87.34 -14.89
CA GLY A 22 -52.95 87.22 -13.58
C GLY A 22 -53.38 86.10 -12.62
N LYS A 23 -52.40 85.22 -12.37
CA LYS A 23 -52.17 84.29 -11.24
C LYS A 23 -52.58 82.83 -11.42
N ASN A 24 -51.53 81.99 -11.33
CA ASN A 24 -51.40 80.70 -10.61
C ASN A 24 -52.45 79.62 -10.91
N ASN A 25 -52.08 78.37 -11.22
CA ASN A 25 -51.04 77.59 -10.57
C ASN A 25 -50.80 76.27 -11.34
N GLN A 26 -49.59 75.74 -11.17
CA GLN A 26 -49.22 74.31 -11.22
C GLN A 26 -49.13 73.59 -12.57
N VAL A 27 -47.88 73.37 -13.02
CA VAL A 27 -47.44 72.04 -13.48
C VAL A 27 -46.09 71.71 -12.85
N LEU A 28 -46.06 70.52 -12.27
CA LEU A 28 -44.96 69.85 -11.58
C LEU A 28 -43.93 69.25 -12.55
N LYS A 29 -42.80 68.84 -11.94
CA LYS A 29 -41.87 67.76 -12.32
C LYS A 29 -40.71 68.12 -13.23
N GLY A 30 -39.53 68.18 -12.62
CA GLY A 30 -38.28 67.94 -13.31
C GLY A 30 -37.06 68.31 -12.49
N GLN A 31 -36.74 67.55 -11.45
CA GLN A 31 -35.36 67.24 -11.02
C GLN A 31 -35.40 66.26 -9.84
N LYS A 32 -35.23 64.96 -10.12
CA LYS A 32 -34.84 63.99 -9.10
C LYS A 32 -33.46 64.41 -8.61
N LYS A 33 -33.39 65.10 -7.46
CA LYS A 33 -32.13 65.18 -6.71
C LYS A 33 -31.80 63.76 -6.25
N LEU A 34 -30.75 63.16 -6.81
CA LEU A 34 -30.17 61.93 -6.27
C LEU A 34 -29.74 62.23 -4.83
N ASN A 35 -30.51 61.72 -3.87
CA ASN A 35 -30.19 61.82 -2.47
C ASN A 35 -29.15 60.73 -2.16
N LEU A 36 -27.87 60.97 -2.49
CA LEU A 36 -26.76 60.19 -1.95
C LEU A 36 -26.55 60.62 -0.49
N LYS A 37 -27.42 60.16 0.42
CA LYS A 37 -27.07 60.12 1.84
C LYS A 37 -26.05 59.00 2.02
N VAL A 38 -24.78 59.33 1.74
CA VAL A 38 -23.66 58.45 2.05
C VAL A 38 -23.59 58.37 3.58
N ASN A 39 -24.00 57.23 4.15
CA ASN A 39 -23.84 56.97 5.57
C ASN A 39 -22.34 56.84 5.88
N PHE A 40 -21.69 58.00 6.07
CA PHE A 40 -20.25 58.13 6.24
C PHE A 40 -19.72 57.31 7.42
N ARG A 41 -20.52 57.22 8.50
CA ARG A 41 -20.18 56.45 9.70
C ARG A 41 -20.18 54.93 9.49
N THR A 42 -21.17 54.36 8.81
CA THR A 42 -21.17 52.91 8.50
C THR A 42 -20.11 52.56 7.48
N ARG A 43 -19.83 53.42 6.49
CA ARG A 43 -18.71 53.22 5.55
C ARG A 43 -17.33 53.33 6.22
N LEU A 44 -17.18 54.19 7.23
CA LEU A 44 -15.97 54.30 8.05
C LEU A 44 -15.76 53.06 8.93
N VAL A 45 -16.80 52.60 9.63
CA VAL A 45 -16.72 51.42 10.52
C VAL A 45 -16.47 50.14 9.72
N THR A 46 -17.13 49.94 8.57
CA THR A 46 -16.85 48.79 7.71
C THR A 46 -15.48 48.88 7.03
N GLY A 47 -14.99 50.09 6.72
CA GLY A 47 -13.62 50.32 6.26
C GLY A 47 -12.58 49.96 7.32
N LEU A 48 -12.82 50.31 8.58
CA LEU A 48 -11.94 50.00 9.72
C LEU A 48 -11.91 48.49 10.05
N ASP A 49 -13.07 47.82 9.95
CA ASP A 49 -13.17 46.36 10.11
C ASP A 49 -12.42 45.62 8.98
N LEU A 50 -12.55 46.10 7.73
CA LEU A 50 -11.80 45.55 6.59
C LEU A 50 -10.29 45.74 6.76
N THR A 51 -9.82 46.92 7.18
CA THR A 51 -8.39 47.16 7.41
C THR A 51 -7.85 46.32 8.57
N ALA A 52 -8.59 46.18 9.67
CA ALA A 52 -8.21 45.31 10.77
C ALA A 52 -8.09 43.83 10.33
N LYS A 53 -9.04 43.34 9.51
CA LYS A 53 -8.98 41.99 8.92
C LYS A 53 -7.80 41.81 7.97
N LEU A 54 -7.49 42.82 7.15
CA LEU A 54 -6.34 42.78 6.25
C LEU A 54 -5.01 42.80 7.02
N ILE A 55 -4.91 43.59 8.09
CA ILE A 55 -3.74 43.60 8.98
C ILE A 55 -3.58 42.24 9.66
N LEU A 56 -4.67 41.67 10.19
CA LEU A 56 -4.65 40.34 10.79
C LEU A 56 -4.20 39.28 9.78
N LEU A 57 -4.74 39.31 8.54
CA LEU A 57 -4.33 38.40 7.47
C LEU A 57 -2.84 38.57 7.13
N ALA A 58 -2.36 39.81 7.03
CA ALA A 58 -0.95 40.09 6.76
C ALA A 58 -0.04 39.56 7.88
N ILE A 59 -0.43 39.72 9.15
CA ILE A 59 0.31 39.17 10.31
C ILE A 59 0.34 37.64 10.25
N LEU A 60 -0.80 36.99 9.94
CA LEU A 60 -0.87 35.53 9.82
C LEU A 60 0.00 35.02 8.67
N VAL A 61 -0.02 35.69 7.51
CA VAL A 61 0.83 35.34 6.35
C VAL A 61 2.31 35.54 6.68
N TYR A 62 2.67 36.68 7.27
CA TYR A 62 4.04 37.00 7.67
C TYR A 62 4.57 36.01 8.73
N GLY A 63 3.78 35.77 9.77
CA GLY A 63 4.10 34.80 10.83
C GLY A 63 4.22 33.38 10.29
N GLY A 64 3.32 32.97 9.40
CA GLY A 64 3.37 31.68 8.72
C GLY A 64 4.62 31.54 7.86
N PHE A 65 4.97 32.57 7.07
CA PHE A 65 6.18 32.59 6.24
C PHE A 65 7.46 32.49 7.09
N HIS A 66 7.57 33.29 8.15
CA HIS A 66 8.74 33.25 9.04
C HIS A 66 8.85 31.91 9.78
N THR A 67 7.74 31.35 10.25
CA THR A 67 7.71 30.03 10.91
C THR A 67 8.14 28.94 9.93
N HIS A 68 7.59 28.95 8.71
CA HIS A 68 7.97 27.99 7.68
C HIS A 68 9.46 28.07 7.33
N ARG A 69 10.01 29.27 7.15
CA ARG A 69 11.44 29.47 6.92
C ARG A 69 12.26 28.95 8.10
N PHE A 70 11.90 29.32 9.33
CA PHE A 70 12.60 28.85 10.52
C PHE A 70 12.63 27.32 10.61
N LEU A 71 11.49 26.65 10.43
CA LEU A 71 11.41 25.19 10.46
C LEU A 71 12.24 24.52 9.34
N THR A 72 12.29 25.13 8.16
CA THR A 72 12.88 24.50 6.96
C THR A 72 14.33 24.89 6.67
N THR A 73 14.88 25.90 7.35
CA THR A 73 16.27 26.36 7.15
C THR A 73 17.09 26.39 8.43
N SER A 74 16.48 26.24 9.61
CA SER A 74 17.23 26.21 10.86
C SER A 74 18.08 24.93 10.97
N PRO A 75 19.38 25.03 11.34
CA PRO A 75 20.23 23.88 11.62
C PRO A 75 19.70 22.96 12.73
N GLN A 76 18.83 23.47 13.61
CA GLN A 76 18.24 22.68 14.71
C GLN A 76 17.33 21.54 14.21
N PHE A 77 16.86 21.62 12.96
CA PHE A 77 16.05 20.60 12.31
C PHE A 77 16.85 19.78 11.29
N ALA A 78 18.17 19.94 11.23
CA ALA A 78 19.03 19.05 10.45
C ALA A 78 19.06 17.67 11.13
N VAL A 79 18.88 16.60 10.35
CA VAL A 79 18.95 15.24 10.84
C VAL A 79 20.37 14.97 11.33
N SER A 80 20.54 14.74 12.63
CA SER A 80 21.85 14.44 13.26
C SER A 80 21.93 13.02 13.79
N ARG A 81 20.81 12.29 13.79
CA ARG A 81 20.75 10.92 14.30
C ARG A 81 19.75 10.10 13.51
N VAL A 82 20.20 8.97 13.00
CA VAL A 82 19.35 7.92 12.43
C VAL A 82 19.44 6.68 13.33
N VAL A 83 18.29 6.21 13.80
CA VAL A 83 18.20 5.05 14.70
C VAL A 83 17.53 3.90 13.98
N PHE A 84 18.23 2.79 13.81
CA PHE A 84 17.68 1.56 13.26
C PHE A 84 17.20 0.61 14.35
N GLN A 85 16.09 -0.09 14.08
CA GLN A 85 15.55 -1.15 14.92
C GLN A 85 15.09 -2.33 14.06
N GLY A 86 15.21 -3.55 14.57
CA GLY A 86 14.68 -4.76 13.92
C GLY A 86 15.65 -5.43 12.95
N GLN A 87 16.92 -5.01 12.92
CA GLN A 87 17.99 -5.70 12.21
C GLN A 87 18.44 -6.96 12.96
N SER A 88 18.77 -8.02 12.22
CA SER A 88 19.31 -9.28 12.76
C SER A 88 20.44 -9.85 11.90
N VAL A 89 20.32 -9.72 10.58
CA VAL A 89 21.27 -10.18 9.57
C VAL A 89 22.07 -9.01 9.00
N LEU A 90 21.46 -7.83 8.85
CA LEU A 90 22.14 -6.67 8.25
C LEU A 90 23.18 -6.08 9.20
N GLY A 91 24.41 -5.98 8.72
CA GLY A 91 25.53 -5.41 9.47
C GLY A 91 25.55 -3.87 9.50
N ASN A 92 26.29 -3.31 10.46
CA ASN A 92 26.40 -1.86 10.69
C ASN A 92 26.89 -1.07 9.47
N ALA A 93 27.71 -1.66 8.60
CA ALA A 93 28.23 -0.98 7.40
C ALA A 93 27.10 -0.51 6.46
N VAL A 94 26.10 -1.36 6.21
CA VAL A 94 24.96 -1.03 5.34
C VAL A 94 24.08 0.03 6.00
N LEU A 95 23.84 -0.09 7.31
CA LEU A 95 23.05 0.88 8.08
C LEU A 95 23.71 2.26 8.12
N ASN A 96 25.04 2.30 8.28
CA ASN A 96 25.81 3.54 8.25
C ASN A 96 25.74 4.20 6.87
N GLN A 97 25.85 3.42 5.79
CA GLN A 97 25.70 3.94 4.43
C GLN A 97 24.33 4.60 4.21
N TRP A 98 23.25 3.99 4.70
CA TRP A 98 21.91 4.59 4.63
C TRP A 98 21.78 5.84 5.53
N SER A 99 22.39 5.83 6.72
CA SER A 99 22.38 6.99 7.63
C SER A 99 23.06 8.20 7.00
N SER A 100 24.28 8.01 6.50
CA SER A 100 25.10 9.09 5.94
C SER A 100 24.49 9.73 4.70
N ALA A 101 23.61 9.02 3.99
CA ALA A 101 22.87 9.57 2.86
C ALA A 101 21.76 10.57 3.26
N ILE A 102 21.34 10.59 4.53
CA ILE A 102 20.21 11.38 5.03
C ILE A 102 20.66 12.42 6.08
N GLU A 103 21.77 12.18 6.77
CA GLU A 103 22.33 13.08 7.76
C GLU A 103 22.61 14.48 7.17
N GLY A 104 22.30 15.52 7.95
CA GLY A 104 22.42 16.92 7.55
C GLY A 104 21.20 17.47 6.81
N GLU A 105 20.32 16.64 6.26
CA GLU A 105 19.09 17.12 5.62
C GLU A 105 18.11 17.70 6.65
N ASN A 106 17.28 18.67 6.23
CA ASN A 106 16.24 19.17 7.11
C ASN A 106 15.11 18.13 7.28
N ILE A 107 14.82 17.74 8.52
CA ILE A 107 13.88 16.66 8.85
C ILE A 107 12.48 16.85 8.26
N PHE A 108 12.01 18.08 8.07
CA PHE A 108 10.70 18.36 7.47
C PHE A 108 10.70 18.23 5.94
N LYS A 109 11.88 18.34 5.32
CA LYS A 109 12.07 18.22 3.86
C LYS A 109 12.45 16.81 3.41
N VAL A 110 12.98 15.99 4.31
CA VAL A 110 13.34 14.59 4.04
C VAL A 110 12.16 13.85 3.41
N ASP A 111 12.39 13.18 2.28
CA ASP A 111 11.40 12.32 1.64
C ASP A 111 11.42 10.91 2.28
N MET A 112 10.46 10.68 3.18
CA MET A 112 10.32 9.41 3.88
C MET A 112 9.98 8.25 2.94
N LYS A 113 9.28 8.53 1.84
CA LYS A 113 8.90 7.52 0.86
C LYS A 113 10.12 7.09 0.05
N ALA A 114 10.91 8.05 -0.43
CA ALA A 114 12.16 7.75 -1.14
C ALA A 114 13.13 6.94 -0.28
N ILE A 115 13.28 7.28 1.01
CA ILE A 115 14.10 6.48 1.95
C ILE A 115 13.54 5.06 2.08
N THR A 116 12.22 4.93 2.25
CA THR A 116 11.55 3.63 2.39
C THR A 116 11.80 2.76 1.15
N GLU A 117 11.64 3.33 -0.05
CA GLU A 117 11.83 2.63 -1.32
C GLU A 117 13.29 2.19 -1.50
N ARG A 118 14.24 3.11 -1.27
CA ARG A 118 15.68 2.82 -1.36
C ARG A 118 16.13 1.71 -0.40
N ILE A 119 15.62 1.69 0.83
CA ILE A 119 15.96 0.64 1.79
C ILE A 119 15.33 -0.71 1.37
N LYS A 120 14.11 -0.68 0.82
CA LYS A 120 13.40 -1.88 0.33
C LYS A 120 14.04 -2.51 -0.91
N GLU A 121 14.89 -1.80 -1.63
CA GLU A 121 15.69 -2.38 -2.73
C GLU A 121 16.64 -3.48 -2.22
N ASN A 122 16.99 -3.48 -0.93
CA ASN A 122 17.76 -4.59 -0.35
C ASN A 122 16.87 -5.85 -0.21
N PRO A 123 17.23 -6.98 -0.86
CA PRO A 123 16.41 -8.19 -0.86
C PRO A 123 16.14 -8.80 0.53
N TRP A 124 16.99 -8.51 1.52
CA TRP A 124 16.80 -8.97 2.91
C TRP A 124 15.68 -8.21 3.63
N ILE A 125 15.15 -7.12 3.07
CA ILE A 125 14.13 -6.30 3.70
C ILE A 125 12.74 -6.75 3.22
N ALA A 126 11.88 -7.12 4.17
CA ALA A 126 10.46 -7.40 3.94
C ALA A 126 9.62 -6.12 4.10
N GLY A 127 10.02 -5.24 5.01
CA GLY A 127 9.27 -4.05 5.38
C GLY A 127 10.14 -2.99 6.01
N VAL A 128 9.73 -1.73 5.83
CA VAL A 128 10.40 -0.55 6.38
C VAL A 128 9.34 0.41 6.86
N SER A 129 9.55 0.97 8.05
CA SER A 129 8.77 2.08 8.58
C SER A 129 9.72 3.17 9.02
N VAL A 130 9.53 4.37 8.48
CA VAL A 130 10.38 5.53 8.75
C VAL A 130 9.52 6.55 9.49
N MET A 131 9.98 7.01 10.65
CA MET A 131 9.28 7.97 11.50
C MET A 131 10.19 9.12 11.90
N ARG A 132 9.64 10.33 11.93
CA ARG A 132 10.34 11.51 12.43
C ARG A 132 10.18 11.59 13.94
N LYS A 133 11.30 11.72 14.64
CA LYS A 133 11.39 12.05 16.06
C LYS A 133 12.04 13.42 16.16
N LEU A 134 11.21 14.46 16.21
CA LEU A 134 11.66 15.84 16.25
C LEU A 134 12.54 16.13 17.49
N PRO A 135 13.47 17.09 17.39
CA PRO A 135 13.70 17.96 16.23
C PRO A 135 14.63 17.38 15.15
N GLN A 136 15.44 16.35 15.44
CA GLN A 136 16.61 16.01 14.62
C GLN A 136 16.86 14.51 14.40
N THR A 137 15.91 13.64 14.76
CA THR A 137 16.11 12.19 14.73
C THR A 137 15.14 11.48 13.79
N LEU A 138 15.65 10.56 12.98
CA LEU A 138 14.85 9.61 12.21
C LEU A 138 14.90 8.23 12.87
N HIS A 139 13.74 7.66 13.14
CA HIS A 139 13.60 6.28 13.59
C HIS A 139 13.21 5.42 12.39
N ILE A 140 14.03 4.42 12.09
CA ILE A 140 13.81 3.49 10.98
C ILE A 140 13.65 2.09 11.56
N ARG A 141 12.44 1.55 11.48
CA ARG A 141 12.17 0.16 11.84
C ARG A 141 12.23 -0.70 10.58
N LEU A 142 13.13 -1.67 10.61
CA LEU A 142 13.31 -2.67 9.58
C LEU A 142 12.60 -3.96 9.99
N GLN A 143 12.01 -4.62 9.00
CA GLN A 143 11.57 -5.99 9.11
C GLN A 143 12.36 -6.80 8.09
N GLU A 144 13.29 -7.62 8.57
CA GLU A 144 14.07 -8.51 7.72
C GLU A 144 13.26 -9.74 7.30
N ARG A 145 13.57 -10.27 6.11
CA ARG A 145 13.04 -11.54 5.61
C ARG A 145 13.73 -12.69 6.32
N THR A 146 12.95 -13.68 6.70
CA THR A 146 13.45 -14.94 7.23
C THR A 146 13.48 -15.97 6.09
N PRO A 147 14.65 -16.54 5.75
CA PRO A 147 14.74 -17.68 4.84
C PRO A 147 13.82 -18.82 5.32
N TYR A 148 13.02 -19.34 4.40
CA TYR A 148 12.07 -20.43 4.66
C TYR A 148 12.41 -21.69 3.86
N ALA A 149 12.94 -21.52 2.66
CA ALA A 149 13.33 -22.61 1.78
C ALA A 149 14.53 -22.21 0.92
N ARG A 150 15.13 -23.22 0.30
CA ARG A 150 16.12 -23.07 -0.76
C ARG A 150 15.50 -23.47 -2.08
N ILE A 151 15.81 -22.76 -3.15
CA ILE A 151 15.33 -23.09 -4.50
C ILE A 151 16.51 -23.31 -5.43
N LYS A 152 16.51 -24.43 -6.15
CA LYS A 152 17.50 -24.74 -7.18
C LYS A 152 17.00 -24.24 -8.54
N LEU A 153 17.62 -23.17 -9.03
CA LEU A 153 17.46 -22.65 -10.39
C LEU A 153 18.78 -22.88 -11.16
N ASN A 154 19.37 -21.84 -11.76
CA ASN A 154 20.75 -21.89 -12.27
C ASN A 154 21.79 -22.13 -11.16
N ARG A 155 21.53 -21.61 -9.96
CA ARG A 155 22.19 -21.93 -8.70
C ARG A 155 21.15 -22.02 -7.58
N THR A 156 21.59 -22.30 -6.36
CA THR A 156 20.69 -22.36 -5.21
C THR A 156 20.51 -20.96 -4.61
N TYR A 157 19.28 -20.57 -4.33
CA TYR A 157 18.93 -19.30 -3.68
C TYR A 157 18.10 -19.55 -2.43
N LEU A 158 18.22 -18.64 -1.47
CA LEU A 158 17.32 -18.53 -0.33
C LEU A 158 16.02 -17.86 -0.75
N MET A 159 14.92 -18.39 -0.26
CA MET A 159 13.57 -17.93 -0.53
C MET A 159 12.79 -17.81 0.77
N ASP A 160 11.97 -16.78 0.91
CA ASP A 160 11.06 -16.64 2.06
C ASP A 160 9.76 -17.44 1.87
N ARG A 161 8.90 -17.43 2.91
CA ARG A 161 7.61 -18.16 2.89
C ARG A 161 6.59 -17.64 1.88
N TYR A 162 6.84 -16.48 1.27
CA TYR A 162 5.98 -15.85 0.27
C TYR A 162 6.51 -16.05 -1.15
N GLY A 163 7.61 -16.79 -1.32
CA GLY A 163 8.18 -17.04 -2.64
C GLY A 163 9.15 -15.95 -3.11
N VAL A 164 9.58 -15.03 -2.26
CA VAL A 164 10.53 -13.97 -2.63
C VAL A 164 11.96 -14.48 -2.53
N LEU A 165 12.76 -14.26 -3.58
CA LEU A 165 14.19 -14.58 -3.58
C LEU A 165 14.98 -13.57 -2.75
N ILE A 166 15.80 -14.06 -1.82
CA ILE A 166 16.55 -13.21 -0.89
C ILE A 166 17.99 -13.06 -1.36
N ALA A 167 18.74 -14.15 -1.43
CA ALA A 167 20.16 -14.14 -1.77
C ALA A 167 20.58 -15.52 -2.30
N PRO A 168 21.72 -15.63 -3.01
CA PRO A 168 22.33 -16.92 -3.30
C PRO A 168 22.63 -17.67 -2.00
N ASP A 169 22.39 -18.98 -1.98
CA ASP A 169 22.74 -19.81 -0.82
C ASP A 169 24.25 -20.06 -0.79
N ALA A 170 24.88 -19.67 0.31
CA ALA A 170 26.31 -19.89 0.56
C ALA A 170 26.62 -21.29 1.13
N GLY A 171 25.62 -22.17 1.26
CA GLY A 171 25.76 -23.52 1.80
C GLY A 171 25.63 -23.61 3.32
N THR A 172 25.20 -22.54 3.98
CA THR A 172 24.98 -22.51 5.45
C THR A 172 23.55 -22.84 5.86
N HIS A 173 22.64 -23.04 4.89
CA HIS A 173 21.21 -23.22 5.11
C HIS A 173 20.72 -24.62 4.74
N ASP A 174 21.57 -25.64 4.90
CA ASP A 174 21.23 -27.02 4.54
C ASP A 174 20.05 -27.62 5.33
N HIS A 175 19.75 -27.04 6.49
CA HIS A 175 18.58 -27.37 7.30
C HIS A 175 17.25 -26.88 6.71
N LEU A 176 17.27 -26.01 5.70
CA LEU A 176 16.08 -25.51 5.03
C LEU A 176 15.66 -26.42 3.88
N PRO A 177 14.33 -26.60 3.68
CA PRO A 177 13.81 -27.43 2.61
C PRO A 177 14.30 -27.02 1.22
N LEU A 178 14.57 -27.99 0.35
CA LEU A 178 15.05 -27.76 -1.01
C LEU A 178 13.93 -27.91 -2.05
N ILE A 179 13.74 -26.87 -2.86
CA ILE A 179 12.80 -26.81 -3.97
C ILE A 179 13.54 -27.07 -5.28
N THR A 180 13.02 -27.97 -6.11
CA THR A 180 13.60 -28.38 -7.39
C THR A 180 12.52 -28.54 -8.47
N GLY A 181 12.94 -28.86 -9.71
CA GLY A 181 12.02 -29.10 -10.84
C GLY A 181 11.63 -27.85 -11.62
N ILE A 182 12.07 -26.67 -11.17
CA ILE A 182 11.84 -25.39 -11.82
C ILE A 182 13.06 -25.01 -12.65
N ARG A 183 12.85 -24.70 -13.92
CA ARG A 183 13.90 -24.21 -14.83
C ARG A 183 13.67 -22.74 -15.10
N SER A 184 14.56 -21.89 -14.61
CA SER A 184 14.60 -20.46 -14.93
C SER A 184 16.05 -20.00 -15.03
N GLU A 185 16.33 -19.16 -16.02
CA GLU A 185 17.63 -18.53 -16.23
C GLU A 185 17.72 -17.17 -15.52
N SER A 186 16.58 -16.51 -15.31
CA SER A 186 16.50 -15.27 -14.54
C SER A 186 16.10 -15.55 -13.08
N ALA A 187 16.79 -14.88 -12.17
CA ALA A 187 16.50 -14.88 -10.74
C ALA A 187 16.69 -13.44 -10.23
N GLU A 188 15.58 -12.74 -10.05
CA GLU A 188 15.57 -11.36 -9.55
C GLU A 188 15.42 -11.39 -8.03
N LEU A 189 16.43 -10.90 -7.31
CA LEU A 189 16.39 -10.82 -5.86
C LEU A 189 15.42 -9.73 -5.41
N GLY A 190 14.82 -9.91 -4.22
CA GLY A 190 13.83 -9.00 -3.65
C GLY A 190 12.43 -9.13 -4.25
N HIS A 191 12.26 -9.91 -5.31
CA HIS A 191 11.01 -10.09 -6.03
C HIS A 191 10.42 -11.49 -5.82
N GLU A 192 9.09 -11.56 -5.87
CA GLU A 192 8.37 -12.84 -5.84
C GLU A 192 8.71 -13.64 -7.09
N PHE A 193 9.12 -14.89 -6.90
CA PHE A 193 9.41 -15.80 -7.98
C PHE A 193 8.13 -16.51 -8.41
N GLN A 194 7.52 -16.04 -9.50
CA GLN A 194 6.20 -16.47 -9.92
C GLN A 194 6.28 -17.76 -10.74
N VAL A 195 5.97 -18.89 -10.10
CA VAL A 195 5.87 -20.20 -10.76
C VAL A 195 4.65 -20.96 -10.26
N ASP A 196 3.88 -21.52 -11.19
CA ASP A 196 2.71 -22.34 -10.89
C ASP A 196 3.07 -23.48 -9.93
N GLY A 197 2.33 -23.59 -8.85
CA GLY A 197 2.52 -24.65 -7.86
C GLY A 197 3.65 -24.40 -6.83
N LEU A 198 4.48 -23.38 -6.99
CA LEU A 198 5.50 -23.04 -5.99
C LEU A 198 4.89 -22.58 -4.67
N LEU A 199 4.14 -21.47 -4.67
CA LEU A 199 3.51 -20.95 -3.45
C LEU A 199 2.45 -21.92 -2.88
N PRO A 200 1.58 -22.56 -3.70
CA PRO A 200 0.72 -23.64 -3.23
C PRO A 200 1.50 -24.81 -2.62
N GLY A 201 2.62 -25.21 -3.22
CA GLY A 201 3.50 -26.27 -2.73
C GLY A 201 4.16 -25.92 -1.39
N LEU A 202 4.67 -24.70 -1.23
CA LEU A 202 5.21 -24.21 0.05
C LEU A 202 4.15 -24.24 1.15
N LYS A 203 2.91 -23.82 0.84
CA LYS A 203 1.77 -23.90 1.75
C LYS A 203 1.42 -25.36 2.09
N ALA A 204 1.38 -26.25 1.09
CA ALA A 204 1.11 -27.66 1.29
C ALA A 204 2.17 -28.32 2.20
N MET A 205 3.45 -28.06 1.94
CA MET A 205 4.58 -28.52 2.76
C MET A 205 4.43 -28.07 4.22
N HIS A 206 4.09 -26.80 4.45
CA HIS A 206 3.82 -26.28 5.79
C HIS A 206 2.70 -27.02 6.51
N PHE A 207 1.59 -27.33 5.83
CA PHE A 207 0.48 -28.07 6.41
C PHE A 207 0.79 -29.54 6.65
N LEU A 208 1.49 -30.19 5.72
CA LEU A 208 1.91 -31.58 5.86
C LEU A 208 2.85 -31.74 7.05
N ASN A 209 3.84 -30.87 7.22
CA ASN A 209 4.77 -30.91 8.36
C ASN A 209 4.12 -30.66 9.74
N ARG A 210 2.84 -30.28 9.78
CA ARG A 210 2.06 -30.17 11.02
C ARG A 210 1.30 -31.46 11.37
N LEU A 211 1.24 -32.43 10.46
CA LEU A 211 0.60 -33.71 10.73
C LEU A 211 1.53 -34.56 11.63
N PRO A 212 0.99 -35.29 12.63
CA PRO A 212 1.79 -36.16 13.48
C PRO A 212 2.64 -37.17 12.70
N TYR A 213 2.17 -37.57 11.52
CA TYR A 213 2.85 -38.49 10.61
C TYR A 213 4.26 -38.02 10.19
N PHE A 214 4.48 -36.71 10.06
CA PHE A 214 5.75 -36.13 9.61
C PHE A 214 6.54 -35.47 10.75
N LYS A 215 6.22 -35.77 12.02
CA LYS A 215 6.88 -35.16 13.18
C LYS A 215 8.35 -35.59 13.29
N ASP A 216 8.62 -36.88 13.10
CA ASP A 216 9.95 -37.47 13.28
C ASP A 216 10.80 -37.41 12.00
N ASP A 217 10.15 -37.41 10.83
CA ASP A 217 10.78 -37.28 9.52
C ASP A 217 10.03 -36.24 8.68
N PRO A 218 10.30 -34.93 8.89
CA PRO A 218 9.59 -33.87 8.22
C PRO A 218 9.89 -33.87 6.72
N ILE A 219 8.94 -33.33 5.95
CA ILE A 219 9.14 -32.99 4.54
C ILE A 219 10.19 -31.90 4.44
N ASP A 220 11.22 -32.19 3.65
CA ASP A 220 12.41 -31.34 3.49
C ASP A 220 12.74 -31.09 2.02
N ALA A 221 11.98 -31.66 1.08
CA ALA A 221 12.13 -31.33 -0.33
C ALA A 221 10.78 -31.23 -1.03
N LEU A 222 10.69 -30.29 -1.97
CA LEU A 222 9.60 -30.11 -2.91
C LEU A 222 10.16 -30.16 -4.32
N HIS A 223 9.66 -31.08 -5.14
CA HIS A 223 9.91 -31.10 -6.56
C HIS A 223 8.62 -30.71 -7.29
N VAL A 224 8.68 -29.58 -8.01
CA VAL A 224 7.58 -29.09 -8.84
C VAL A 224 7.77 -29.70 -10.24
N SER A 225 6.89 -30.64 -10.60
CA SER A 225 6.94 -31.32 -11.89
C SER A 225 5.85 -30.78 -12.82
N GLY A 226 6.27 -30.15 -13.92
CA GLY A 226 5.37 -29.50 -14.86
C GLY A 226 4.52 -28.41 -14.20
N LYS A 227 3.25 -28.28 -14.62
CA LYS A 227 2.33 -27.24 -14.10
C LYS A 227 1.44 -27.70 -12.95
N SER A 228 1.42 -29.00 -12.64
CA SER A 228 0.30 -29.59 -11.89
C SER A 228 0.69 -30.56 -10.79
N GLN A 229 1.93 -31.07 -10.76
CA GLN A 229 2.31 -32.11 -9.81
C GLN A 229 3.34 -31.60 -8.82
N LEU A 230 3.03 -31.79 -7.54
CA LEU A 230 3.87 -31.44 -6.42
C LEU A 230 4.32 -32.73 -5.75
N ILE A 231 5.63 -32.96 -5.73
CA ILE A 231 6.22 -34.16 -5.17
C ILE A 231 7.05 -33.75 -3.96
N PHE A 232 6.63 -34.19 -2.77
CA PHE A 232 7.29 -33.91 -1.52
C PHE A 232 8.11 -35.13 -1.09
N THR A 233 9.30 -34.89 -0.54
CA THR A 233 10.15 -35.96 -0.01
C THR A 233 10.57 -35.62 1.41
N THR A 234 10.56 -36.61 2.29
CA THR A 234 11.01 -36.46 3.67
C THR A 234 12.52 -36.34 3.78
N ARG A 235 13.01 -35.81 4.91
CA ARG A 235 14.44 -35.57 5.16
C ARG A 235 15.27 -36.84 5.02
N GLU A 236 14.79 -37.94 5.59
CA GLU A 236 15.45 -39.25 5.52
C GLU A 236 15.28 -39.92 4.14
N LYS A 237 14.56 -39.29 3.21
CA LYS A 237 14.23 -39.78 1.86
C LYS A 237 13.51 -41.12 1.85
N LYS A 238 12.80 -41.45 2.94
CA LYS A 238 12.06 -42.70 3.11
C LYS A 238 10.68 -42.65 2.48
N ILE A 239 10.05 -41.48 2.48
CA ILE A 239 8.66 -41.30 2.07
C ILE A 239 8.57 -40.23 0.98
N GLN A 240 7.85 -40.56 -0.09
CA GLN A 240 7.45 -39.62 -1.13
C GLN A 240 5.94 -39.38 -1.07
N VAL A 241 5.53 -38.12 -1.02
CA VAL A 241 4.12 -37.71 -1.06
C VAL A 241 3.86 -36.97 -2.35
N ARG A 242 2.83 -37.35 -3.12
CA ARG A 242 2.42 -36.63 -4.33
C ARG A 242 1.09 -35.94 -4.12
N LEU A 243 0.99 -34.71 -4.63
CA LEU A 243 -0.24 -33.92 -4.66
C LEU A 243 -0.42 -33.30 -6.04
N ALA A 244 -1.67 -33.16 -6.44
CA ALA A 244 -2.06 -32.31 -7.56
C ALA A 244 -2.25 -30.88 -7.05
N ASN A 245 -1.64 -29.90 -7.74
CA ASN A 245 -1.72 -28.48 -7.42
C ASN A 245 -3.18 -27.99 -7.27
N GLY A 246 -4.09 -28.48 -8.11
CA GLY A 246 -5.52 -28.13 -8.08
C GLY A 246 -6.33 -28.76 -6.93
N HIS A 247 -5.77 -29.73 -6.19
CA HIS A 247 -6.51 -30.52 -5.18
C HIS A 247 -5.80 -30.59 -3.82
N ILE A 248 -4.89 -29.67 -3.53
CA ILE A 248 -4.05 -29.69 -2.31
C ILE A 248 -4.90 -29.82 -1.05
N GLN A 249 -5.93 -28.98 -0.89
CA GLN A 249 -6.75 -28.95 0.32
C GLN A 249 -7.54 -30.25 0.51
N GLU A 250 -8.11 -30.78 -0.58
CA GLU A 250 -8.87 -32.03 -0.56
C GLU A 250 -7.95 -33.22 -0.25
N GLY A 251 -6.80 -33.31 -0.92
CA GLY A 251 -5.81 -34.37 -0.70
C GLY A 251 -5.30 -34.40 0.75
N ILE A 252 -4.98 -33.25 1.33
CA ILE A 252 -4.57 -33.15 2.74
C ILE A 252 -5.71 -33.56 3.69
N ASN A 253 -6.94 -33.16 3.41
CA ASN A 253 -8.10 -33.54 4.25
C ASN A 253 -8.38 -35.05 4.18
N ASN A 254 -8.34 -35.64 2.99
CA ASN A 254 -8.49 -37.08 2.80
C ASN A 254 -7.38 -37.83 3.54
N PHE A 255 -6.13 -37.34 3.49
CA PHE A 255 -5.04 -37.96 4.24
C PHE A 255 -5.23 -37.89 5.75
N LYS A 256 -5.76 -36.78 6.29
CA LYS A 256 -6.11 -36.69 7.72
C LYS A 256 -7.15 -37.72 8.14
N ILE A 257 -8.14 -37.99 7.28
CA ILE A 257 -9.14 -39.04 7.53
C ILE A 257 -8.46 -40.41 7.55
N VAL A 258 -7.55 -40.68 6.62
CA VAL A 258 -6.79 -41.94 6.61
C VAL A 258 -5.93 -42.08 7.87
N LEU A 259 -5.25 -41.02 8.32
CA LEU A 259 -4.46 -41.05 9.56
C LEU A 259 -5.30 -41.28 10.82
N SER A 260 -6.59 -40.92 10.82
CA SER A 260 -7.45 -41.10 11.99
C SER A 260 -7.88 -42.56 12.21
N THR A 261 -7.73 -43.44 11.21
CA THR A 261 -8.01 -44.88 11.34
C THR A 261 -6.99 -45.60 12.21
N ARG A 262 -5.80 -45.01 12.41
CA ARG A 262 -4.67 -45.57 13.18
C ARG A 262 -4.18 -46.93 12.66
N ASP A 263 -4.37 -47.22 11.38
CA ASP A 263 -3.84 -48.44 10.77
C ASP A 263 -2.30 -48.42 10.78
N PRO A 264 -1.63 -49.41 11.42
CA PRO A 264 -0.17 -49.50 11.49
C PRO A 264 0.50 -49.58 10.12
N GLU A 265 -0.16 -50.13 9.10
CA GLU A 265 0.40 -50.26 7.74
C GLU A 265 0.63 -48.89 7.09
N ILE A 266 -0.14 -47.85 7.49
CA ILE A 266 0.07 -46.46 7.02
C ILE A 266 1.45 -45.94 7.43
N TYR A 267 2.02 -46.44 8.52
CA TYR A 267 3.36 -46.02 9.00
C TYR A 267 4.50 -46.81 8.36
N ARG A 268 4.20 -47.83 7.55
CA ARG A 268 5.20 -48.66 6.85
C ARG A 268 5.19 -48.40 5.35
N THR A 269 5.14 -47.12 4.96
CA THR A 269 4.89 -46.74 3.57
C THR A 269 6.08 -46.05 2.95
N GLN A 270 6.29 -46.30 1.66
CA GLN A 270 7.32 -45.64 0.87
C GLN A 270 6.73 -44.49 0.04
N TYR A 271 5.43 -44.58 -0.25
CA TYR A 271 4.77 -43.70 -1.21
C TYR A 271 3.32 -43.43 -0.83
N ILE A 272 2.94 -42.16 -0.89
CA ILE A 272 1.59 -41.68 -0.62
C ILE A 272 1.17 -40.78 -1.80
N ASP A 273 0.12 -41.15 -2.52
CA ASP A 273 -0.47 -40.32 -3.56
C ASP A 273 -1.80 -39.73 -3.10
N LEU A 274 -1.82 -38.40 -3.01
CA LEU A 274 -2.95 -37.58 -2.63
C LEU A 274 -3.50 -36.79 -3.83
N SER A 275 -3.06 -37.13 -5.05
CA SER A 275 -3.43 -36.39 -6.28
C SER A 275 -4.85 -36.71 -6.78
N PHE A 276 -5.50 -37.74 -6.23
CA PHE A 276 -6.79 -38.24 -6.70
C PHE A 276 -7.95 -37.71 -5.86
N LYS A 277 -9.05 -37.37 -6.55
CA LYS A 277 -10.31 -36.98 -5.89
C LYS A 277 -10.84 -38.12 -5.03
N ASN A 278 -11.23 -37.82 -3.79
CA ASN A 278 -11.81 -38.77 -2.83
C ASN A 278 -11.02 -40.07 -2.58
N LYS A 279 -9.72 -40.12 -2.92
CA LYS A 279 -8.90 -41.32 -2.79
C LYS A 279 -7.51 -40.97 -2.27
N VAL A 280 -6.95 -41.86 -1.47
CA VAL A 280 -5.57 -41.82 -1.00
C VAL A 280 -4.95 -43.15 -1.38
N ILE A 281 -3.86 -43.11 -2.17
CA ILE A 281 -3.13 -44.32 -2.55
C ILE A 281 -1.90 -44.43 -1.67
N ILE A 282 -1.74 -45.56 -1.01
CA ILE A 282 -0.60 -45.84 -0.15
C ILE A 282 0.12 -47.08 -0.69
N LYS A 283 1.43 -46.95 -0.94
CA LYS A 283 2.28 -48.11 -1.26
C LYS A 283 3.12 -48.47 -0.03
N PRO A 284 2.93 -49.65 0.58
CA PRO A 284 3.75 -50.12 1.68
C PRO A 284 5.17 -50.45 1.20
N ILE A 285 6.12 -50.48 2.14
CA ILE A 285 7.48 -50.98 1.90
C ILE A 285 7.37 -52.48 1.57
N GLU A 286 7.90 -52.90 0.42
CA GLU A 286 7.97 -54.32 0.06
C GLU A 286 8.79 -55.07 1.12
N LYS A 287 8.16 -56.06 1.77
CA LYS A 287 8.85 -56.96 2.68
C LYS A 287 9.82 -57.78 1.84
N ARG A 288 11.13 -57.53 1.96
CA ARG A 288 12.13 -58.48 1.42
C ARG A 288 11.90 -59.81 2.12
N MET A 289 11.44 -60.81 1.36
CA MET A 289 11.34 -62.21 1.79
C MET A 289 12.73 -62.81 1.96
#